data_AF-A5Z2A1-F1
#
_entry.id   AF-A5Z2A1-F1
#
_cell.length_a   1.000
_cell.length_b   1.000
_cell.length_c   1.000
_cell.angle_alpha   90.00
_cell.angle_beta   90.00
_cell.angle_gamma   90.00
#
_symmetry.space_group_name_H-M   'P 1'
#
loop_
_entity.id
_entity.type
_entity.pdbx_description
1 polymer ?
#
loop_
_entity_poly.entity_id
_entity_poly.type
_entity_poly.pdbx_seq_one_letter_code
_entity_poly.pdbx_strand_id
1 'polypeptide(L)'
;MMVLNMWLIILMMFIFGNMIFISKHKHLLIVLLSLEFIVLSIFFMLLLYLSFMEYNMYMLMIFLLFSVCEGALGLSILVSMIRTHGNDYFQSFSML
;
A
#
# COMPACT_ATOMS: atom_id res chain seq x y z
N MET A 1 -23.45 16.18 -0.08
CA MET A 1 -23.26 15.46 1.20
C MET A 1 -22.62 14.08 1.00
N MET A 2 -23.16 13.21 0.14
CA MET A 2 -22.65 11.84 -0.03
C MET A 2 -21.18 11.76 -0.49
N VAL A 3 -20.76 12.63 -1.41
CA VAL A 3 -19.37 12.74 -1.86
C VAL A 3 -18.40 13.09 -0.71
N LEU A 4 -18.82 14.01 0.16
CA LEU A 4 -18.00 14.50 1.27
C LEU A 4 -17.83 13.39 2.32
N ASN A 5 -18.86 12.58 2.54
CA ASN A 5 -18.77 11.37 3.37
C ASN A 5 -17.82 10.33 2.75
N MET A 6 -17.84 10.14 1.43
CA MET A 6 -16.92 9.22 0.74
C MET A 6 -15.46 9.67 0.91
N TRP A 7 -15.18 10.97 0.78
CA TRP A 7 -13.85 11.54 1.02
C TRP A 7 -13.40 11.33 2.46
N LEU A 8 -14.29 11.55 3.44
CA LEU A 8 -14.00 11.29 4.86
C LEU A 8 -13.63 9.82 5.10
N ILE A 9 -14.38 8.87 4.52
CA ILE A 9 -14.10 7.45 4.67
C ILE A 9 -12.70 7.12 4.12
N ILE A 10 -12.34 7.65 2.95
CA ILE A 10 -11.04 7.35 2.34
C ILE A 10 -9.89 7.97 3.14
N LEU A 11 -10.07 9.19 3.66
CA LEU A 11 -9.10 9.80 4.57
C LEU A 11 -8.88 8.96 5.82
N MET A 12 -9.96 8.42 6.41
CA MET A 12 -9.85 7.53 7.56
C MET A 12 -9.10 6.24 7.19
N MET A 13 -9.40 5.62 6.04
CA MET A 13 -8.67 4.44 5.56
C MET A 13 -7.17 4.74 5.40
N PHE A 14 -6.82 5.86 4.78
CA PHE A 14 -5.42 6.25 4.60
C PHE A 14 -4.71 6.43 5.95
N ILE A 15 -5.33 7.14 6.91
CA ILE A 15 -4.75 7.35 8.24
C ILE A 15 -4.53 6.03 8.98
N PHE A 16 -5.53 5.13 8.97
CA PHE A 16 -5.37 3.81 9.61
C PHE A 16 -4.27 2.98 8.94
N GLY A 17 -4.16 3.01 7.61
CA GLY A 17 -3.09 2.33 6.89
C GLY A 17 -1.69 2.81 7.32
N ASN A 18 -1.51 4.13 7.40
CA ASN A 18 -0.25 4.73 7.84
C ASN A 18 0.07 4.41 9.31
N MET A 19 -0.94 4.41 10.20
CA MET A 19 -0.74 4.03 11.60
C MET A 19 -0.29 2.57 11.75
N ILE A 20 -0.85 1.65 10.93
CA ILE A 20 -0.44 0.24 10.91
C ILE A 20 1.00 0.11 10.41
N PHE A 21 1.35 0.85 9.35
CA PHE A 21 2.70 0.85 8.79
C PHE A 21 3.76 1.30 9.81
N ILE A 22 3.48 2.36 10.58
CA ILE A 22 4.40 2.87 11.61
C ILE A 22 4.47 1.94 12.84
N SER A 23 3.38 1.26 13.20
CA SER A 23 3.37 0.48 14.45
C SER A 23 3.96 -0.93 14.32
N LYS A 24 3.99 -1.51 13.12
CA LYS A 24 4.34 -2.92 12.89
C LYS A 24 5.71 -3.10 12.22
N HIS A 25 6.78 -2.76 12.92
CA HIS A 25 8.16 -2.92 12.42
C HIS A 25 8.74 -4.34 12.50
N LYS A 26 8.02 -5.34 13.04
CA LYS A 26 8.63 -6.65 13.32
C LYS A 26 8.61 -7.61 12.13
N HIS A 27 7.47 -7.76 11.45
CA HIS A 27 7.32 -8.71 10.36
C HIS A 27 7.14 -7.97 9.04
N LEU A 28 8.02 -8.25 8.08
CA LEU A 28 8.01 -7.56 6.79
C LEU A 28 6.75 -7.82 5.97
N LEU A 29 6.13 -9.00 6.14
CA LEU A 29 4.85 -9.33 5.52
C LEU A 29 3.73 -8.36 5.95
N ILE A 30 3.69 -7.99 7.23
CA ILE A 30 2.67 -7.06 7.76
C ILE A 30 2.89 -5.66 7.19
N VAL A 31 4.16 -5.28 6.97
CA VAL A 31 4.52 -4.01 6.33
C VAL A 31 4.05 -3.99 4.87
N LEU A 32 4.32 -5.04 4.09
CA LEU A 32 3.84 -5.15 2.70
C LEU A 32 2.31 -5.10 2.60
N LEU A 33 1.60 -5.79 3.49
CA LEU A 33 0.14 -5.80 3.50
C LEU A 33 -0.44 -4.42 3.87
N SER A 34 0.22 -3.69 4.77
CA SER A 34 -0.16 -2.30 5.08
C SER A 34 0.11 -1.34 3.91
N LEU A 35 1.15 -1.57 3.11
CA LEU A 35 1.41 -0.80 1.89
C LEU A 35 0.34 -1.04 0.83
N GLU A 36 -0.07 -2.29 0.59
CA GLU A 36 -1.17 -2.58 -0.33
C GLU A 36 -2.48 -1.89 0.08
N PHE A 37 -2.76 -1.84 1.39
CA PHE A 37 -3.93 -1.11 1.92
C PHE A 37 -3.83 0.40 1.68
N ILE A 38 -2.65 1.00 1.82
CA ILE A 38 -2.41 2.42 1.50
C ILE A 38 -2.63 2.67 0.01
N VAL A 39 -2.07 1.84 -0.87
CA VAL A 39 -2.25 1.95 -2.32
C VAL A 39 -3.73 1.89 -2.71
N LEU A 40 -4.51 0.98 -2.12
CA LEU A 40 -5.96 0.89 -2.36
C LEU A 40 -6.68 2.18 -1.95
N SER A 41 -6.33 2.78 -0.80
CA SER A 41 -6.94 4.05 -0.39
C SER A 41 -6.63 5.19 -1.38
N ILE A 42 -5.42 5.23 -1.93
CA ILE A 42 -5.01 6.21 -2.96
C ILE A 42 -5.75 5.95 -4.28
N PHE A 43 -5.93 4.68 -4.66
CA PHE A 43 -6.72 4.30 -5.83
C PHE A 43 -8.16 4.83 -5.75
N PHE A 44 -8.82 4.67 -4.59
CA PHE A 44 -10.17 5.20 -4.39
C PHE A 44 -10.22 6.74 -4.45
N MET A 45 -9.21 7.44 -3.92
CA MET A 45 -9.12 8.91 -4.08
C MET A 45 -8.99 9.30 -5.55
N LEU A 46 -8.11 8.63 -6.30
CA LEU A 46 -7.88 8.93 -7.71
C LEU A 46 -9.12 8.64 -8.56
N LEU A 47 -9.85 7.57 -8.25
CA LEU A 47 -11.10 7.23 -8.92
C LEU A 47 -12.16 8.29 -8.73
N LEU A 48 -12.34 8.76 -7.48
CA LEU A 48 -13.28 9.85 -7.21
C LEU A 48 -12.84 11.12 -7.93
N TYR A 49 -11.57 11.49 -7.85
CA TYR A 49 -11.06 12.70 -8.52
C TYR A 49 -11.28 12.69 -10.03
N LEU A 50 -10.94 11.59 -10.72
CA LEU A 50 -11.15 11.46 -12.17
C LEU A 50 -12.63 11.46 -12.54
N SER A 51 -13.48 10.85 -11.70
CA SER A 51 -14.94 10.88 -11.92
C SER A 51 -15.54 12.28 -11.80
N PHE A 52 -15.04 13.14 -10.90
CA PHE A 52 -15.51 14.53 -10.79
C PHE A 52 -15.16 15.39 -11.99
N MET A 53 -14.02 15.11 -12.61
CA MET A 53 -13.53 15.85 -13.76
C MET A 53 -13.98 15.25 -15.10
N GLU A 54 -14.79 14.18 -15.06
CA GLU A 54 -15.23 13.37 -16.21
C GLU A 54 -14.10 12.97 -17.17
N TYR A 55 -12.92 12.66 -16.62
CA TYR A 55 -11.80 12.19 -17.43
C TYR A 55 -11.88 10.68 -17.68
N ASN A 56 -11.20 10.23 -18.74
CA ASN A 56 -11.09 8.80 -19.05
C ASN A 56 -10.36 8.05 -17.93
N MET A 57 -10.93 6.91 -17.51
CA MET A 57 -10.41 6.05 -16.43
C MET A 57 -9.12 5.28 -16.78
N TYR A 58 -8.50 5.52 -17.95
CA TYR A 58 -7.27 4.83 -18.35
C TYR A 58 -6.10 5.05 -17.38
N MET A 59 -6.03 6.24 -16.75
CA MET A 59 -4.98 6.54 -15.76
C MET A 59 -5.05 5.63 -14.52
N LEU A 60 -6.25 5.14 -14.15
CA LEU A 60 -6.41 4.19 -13.04
C LEU A 60 -5.78 2.84 -13.36
N MET A 61 -5.88 2.37 -14.61
CA MET A 61 -5.27 1.10 -15.01
C MET A 61 -3.75 1.18 -14.99
N ILE A 62 -3.18 2.30 -15.44
CA ILE A 62 -1.73 2.53 -15.38
C ILE A 62 -1.24 2.56 -13.93
N PHE A 63 -1.98 3.23 -13.03
CA PHE A 63 -1.66 3.25 -11.61
C PHE A 63 -1.64 1.84 -10.99
N LEU A 64 -2.64 1.01 -11.28
CA LEU A 64 -2.69 -0.35 -10.77
C LEU A 64 -1.51 -1.20 -11.26
N LEU A 65 -1.11 -1.06 -12.52
CA LEU A 65 0.05 -1.76 -13.07
C LEU A 65 1.33 -1.46 -12.27
N PHE A 66 1.61 -0.20 -11.99
CA PHE A 66 2.77 0.19 -11.17
C PHE A 66 2.68 -0.35 -9.75
N SER A 67 1.50 -0.31 -9.12
CA SER A 67 1.34 -0.85 -7.77
C SER A 67 1.59 -2.35 -7.65
N VAL A 68 1.16 -3.14 -8.64
CA VAL A 68 1.39 -4.60 -8.63
C VAL A 68 2.87 -4.90 -8.84
N CYS A 69 3.57 -4.11 -9.67
CA CYS A 69 5.01 -4.23 -9.86
C CYS A 69 5.78 -3.95 -8.55
N GLU A 70 5.41 -2.93 -7.79
CA GLU A 70 6.00 -2.66 -6.47
C GLU A 70 5.72 -3.78 -5.47
N GLY A 71 4.50 -4.34 -5.46
CA GLY A 71 4.14 -5.50 -4.65
C GLY A 71 4.98 -6.74 -4.99
N ALA A 72 5.16 -7.03 -6.28
CA ALA A 72 5.98 -8.14 -6.76
C ALA A 72 7.46 -7.98 -6.36
N LEU A 73 8.00 -6.76 -6.48
CA LEU A 73 9.36 -6.44 -6.01
C LEU A 73 9.46 -6.63 -4.49
N GLY A 74 8.50 -6.13 -3.71
CA GLY A 74 8.47 -6.30 -2.26
C GLY A 74 8.46 -7.77 -1.81
N LEU A 75 7.65 -8.61 -2.46
CA LEU A 75 7.60 -10.05 -2.23
C LEU A 75 8.92 -10.74 -2.61
N SER A 76 9.56 -10.33 -3.71
CA SER A 76 10.84 -10.91 -4.12
C SER A 76 11.94 -10.67 -3.07
N ILE A 77 11.94 -9.49 -2.45
CA ILE A 77 12.84 -9.15 -1.34
C ILE A 77 12.52 -10.03 -0.13
N LEU A 78 11.24 -10.20 0.21
CA LEU A 78 10.80 -11.10 1.30
C LEU A 78 11.33 -12.52 1.11
N VAL A 79 11.20 -13.09 -0.10
CA VAL A 79 11.72 -14.43 -0.41
C VAL A 79 13.25 -14.49 -0.30
N SER A 80 13.96 -13.42 -0.63
CA SER A 80 15.43 -13.37 -0.46
C SER A 80 15.85 -13.37 1.02
N MET A 81 15.10 -12.66 1.88
CA MET A 81 15.35 -12.60 3.32
C MET A 81 15.13 -13.93 4.03
N ILE A 82 14.06 -14.63 3.66
CA ILE A 82 13.81 -15.98 4.18
C ILE A 82 14.97 -16.91 3.82
N ARG A 83 15.53 -16.79 2.61
CA ARG A 83 16.66 -17.62 2.17
C ARG A 83 17.98 -17.30 2.86
N THR A 84 18.24 -16.04 3.23
CA THR A 84 19.53 -15.63 3.83
C THR A 84 19.52 -15.65 5.36
N HIS A 85 18.45 -15.20 6.00
CA HIS A 85 18.36 -15.05 7.46
C HIS A 85 17.39 -16.05 8.12
N GLY A 86 16.69 -16.87 7.33
CA GLY A 86 15.79 -17.92 7.83
C GLY A 86 14.54 -17.40 8.54
N ASN A 87 14.31 -16.08 8.56
CA ASN A 87 13.22 -15.46 9.31
C ASN A 87 12.76 -14.14 8.70
N ASP A 88 11.49 -13.80 8.90
CA ASP A 88 10.82 -12.58 8.39
C ASP A 88 11.00 -11.34 9.29
N TYR A 89 11.85 -11.45 10.32
CA TYR A 89 12.06 -10.37 11.28
C TYR A 89 13.06 -9.34 10.76
N PHE A 90 12.64 -8.07 10.74
CA PHE A 90 13.51 -6.91 10.48
C PHE A 90 14.74 -6.86 11.41
N GLN A 91 14.63 -7.39 12.63
CA GLN A 91 15.70 -7.37 13.63
C GLN A 91 16.95 -8.18 13.20
N SER A 92 16.82 -9.09 12.23
CA SER A 92 17.94 -9.90 11.73
C SER A 92 18.90 -9.10 10.80
N PHE A 93 18.50 -7.90 10.38
CA PHE A 93 19.34 -6.98 9.59
C PHE A 93 20.32 -6.15 10.41
N SER A 94 20.58 -6.52 11.66
CA SER A 94 21.51 -5.79 12.54
C SER A 94 22.99 -5.80 12.10
N MET A 95 23.28 -6.23 10.87
CA MET A 95 24.62 -6.24 10.27
C MET A 95 24.90 -4.99 9.42
N LEU A 96 23.97 -4.01 9.40
CA LEU A 96 24.12 -2.68 8.83
C LEU A 96 23.71 -1.60 9.84
#